data_AF-A0A7V3EIU5-F1
#
_entry.id   AF-A0A7V3EIU5-F1
#
_cell.length_a   1.000
_cell.length_b   1.000
_cell.length_c   1.000
_cell.angle_alpha   90.00
_cell.angle_beta   90.00
_cell.angle_gamma   90.00
#
_symmetry.space_group_name_H-M   'P 1'
#
loop_
_entity.id
_entity.type
_entity.pdbx_description
1 polymer ?
#
loop_
_entity_poly.entity_id
_entity_poly.type
_entity_poly.pdbx_seq_one_letter_code
_entity_poly.pdbx_strand_id
1 'polypeptide(L)'
;MRNLFYIFLGVVIVYLISVIYRGQVTPILAKFPIEEIEQKINKATDFYLVLFFTKSTCSPCVQQIVDLLNKLPENIRVVGIIKKEDLIFLDEIRNFSGAKFPIKTIKKWERFRPNYVPTVFGVGQDGKIYFILACVGIEHAYLRAYLD
;
A
#
# COMPACT_ATOMS: atom_id res chain seq x y z
N MET A 1 -45.97 0.17 -20.53
CA MET A 1 -45.24 -0.13 -19.27
C MET A 1 -44.17 -1.21 -19.43
N ARG A 2 -44.40 -2.30 -20.18
CA ARG A 2 -43.41 -3.40 -20.35
C ARG A 2 -42.03 -2.94 -20.87
N ASN A 3 -41.98 -2.04 -21.86
CA ASN A 3 -40.72 -1.51 -22.39
C ASN A 3 -39.97 -0.64 -21.36
N LEU A 4 -40.68 0.14 -20.56
CA LEU A 4 -40.09 0.94 -19.49
C LEU A 4 -39.48 0.06 -18.39
N PHE A 5 -40.13 -1.07 -18.11
CA PHE A 5 -39.63 -2.07 -17.16
C PHE A 5 -38.33 -2.72 -17.64
N TYR A 6 -38.22 -3.07 -18.93
CA TYR A 6 -36.98 -3.60 -19.50
C TYR A 6 -35.83 -2.58 -19.50
N ILE A 7 -36.13 -1.31 -19.79
CA ILE A 7 -35.14 -0.23 -19.71
C ILE A 7 -34.64 -0.07 -18.27
N PHE A 8 -35.55 -0.02 -17.29
CA PHE A 8 -35.20 0.07 -15.88
C PHE A 8 -34.35 -1.14 -15.42
N LEU A 9 -34.75 -2.36 -15.79
CA LEU A 9 -34.00 -3.57 -15.49
C LEU A 9 -32.58 -3.53 -16.07
N GLY A 10 -32.43 -3.07 -17.32
CA GLY A 10 -31.13 -2.88 -17.96
C GLY A 10 -30.24 -1.90 -17.19
N VAL A 11 -30.79 -0.76 -16.75
CA VAL A 11 -30.05 0.23 -15.96
C VAL A 11 -29.59 -0.34 -14.61
N VAL A 12 -30.46 -1.10 -13.92
CA VAL A 12 -30.10 -1.76 -12.65
C VAL A 12 -28.98 -2.77 -12.85
N ILE A 13 -29.02 -3.58 -13.91
CA ILE A 13 -27.96 -4.55 -14.21
C ILE A 13 -26.63 -3.84 -14.49
N VAL A 14 -26.63 -2.79 -15.30
CA VAL A 14 -25.42 -2.00 -15.60
C VAL A 14 -24.85 -1.36 -14.32
N TYR A 15 -25.73 -0.82 -13.47
CA TYR A 15 -25.33 -0.27 -12.17
C TYR A 15 -24.67 -1.33 -11.27
N LEU A 16 -25.28 -2.52 -11.14
CA LEU A 16 -24.74 -3.60 -10.32
C LEU A 16 -23.38 -4.09 -10.85
N ILE A 17 -23.24 -4.24 -12.18
CA ILE A 17 -21.95 -4.59 -12.81
C ILE A 17 -20.89 -3.53 -12.48
N SER A 18 -21.24 -2.24 -12.57
CA SER A 18 -20.33 -1.14 -12.22
C SER A 18 -19.90 -1.17 -10.75
N VAL A 19 -20.82 -1.46 -9.83
CA VAL A 19 -20.53 -1.59 -8.39
C VAL A 19 -19.60 -2.79 -8.11
N ILE A 20 -19.88 -3.95 -8.70
CA ILE A 20 -19.04 -5.14 -8.55
C ILE A 20 -17.64 -4.89 -9.13
N TYR A 21 -17.58 -4.27 -10.31
CA TYR A 21 -16.32 -3.92 -10.97
C TYR A 21 -15.50 -2.95 -10.12
N ARG A 22 -16.12 -1.88 -9.58
CA ARG A 22 -15.45 -0.97 -8.65
C ARG A 22 -14.92 -1.69 -7.42
N GLY A 23 -15.71 -2.57 -6.80
CA GLY A 23 -15.27 -3.32 -5.61
C GLY A 23 -14.07 -4.24 -5.85
N GLN A 24 -13.93 -4.76 -7.07
CA GLN A 24 -12.77 -5.58 -7.45
C GLN A 24 -11.55 -4.73 -7.81
N VAL A 25 -11.75 -3.59 -8.48
CA VAL A 25 -10.66 -2.81 -9.10
C VAL A 25 -10.13 -1.70 -8.19
N THR A 26 -10.90 -1.14 -7.25
CA THR A 26 -10.42 -0.07 -6.39
C THR A 26 -9.68 -0.61 -5.15
N PRO A 27 -8.34 -0.43 -5.04
CA PRO A 27 -7.56 -0.93 -3.90
C PRO A 27 -7.93 -0.26 -2.57
N ILE A 28 -8.45 0.97 -2.59
CA ILE A 28 -8.85 1.74 -1.40
C ILE A 28 -10.05 1.10 -0.67
N LEU A 29 -10.88 0.33 -1.38
CA LEU A 29 -12.01 -0.41 -0.79
C LEU A 29 -11.63 -1.85 -0.42
N ALA A 30 -10.44 -2.31 -0.78
CA ALA A 30 -9.97 -3.65 -0.48
C ALA A 30 -9.25 -3.65 0.88
N LYS A 31 -9.63 -4.60 1.75
CA LYS A 31 -8.86 -4.86 2.97
C LYS A 31 -7.45 -5.32 2.59
N PHE A 32 -6.46 -4.53 2.96
CA PHE A 32 -5.06 -4.86 2.83
C PHE A 32 -4.75 -6.11 3.69
N PRO A 33 -3.98 -7.09 3.17
CA PRO A 33 -3.72 -8.34 3.87
C PRO A 33 -2.66 -8.15 4.96
N ILE A 34 -3.05 -7.60 6.10
CA ILE A 34 -2.14 -7.33 7.22
C ILE A 34 -1.56 -8.63 7.78
N GLU A 35 -2.32 -9.71 7.73
CA GLU A 35 -1.91 -11.02 8.22
C GLU A 35 -0.70 -11.57 7.45
N GLU A 36 -0.47 -11.11 6.21
CA GLU A 36 0.72 -11.48 5.42
C GLU A 36 1.98 -10.70 5.85
N ILE A 37 1.82 -9.50 6.40
CA ILE A 37 2.93 -8.64 6.82
C ILE A 37 3.24 -8.76 8.32
N GLU A 38 2.23 -9.06 9.13
CA GLU A 38 2.31 -9.20 10.58
C GLU A 38 3.15 -10.44 10.95
N GLN A 39 4.38 -10.21 11.41
CA GLN A 39 5.08 -11.25 12.18
C GLN A 39 4.50 -11.23 13.58
N LYS A 40 4.14 -12.41 14.12
CA LYS A 40 3.70 -12.87 15.47
C LYS A 40 4.11 -12.08 16.73
N ILE A 41 4.43 -10.80 16.61
CA ILE A 41 4.98 -9.94 17.66
C ILE A 41 3.82 -9.17 18.25
N ASN A 42 3.41 -9.60 19.45
CA ASN A 42 2.35 -9.03 20.29
C ASN A 42 2.70 -7.64 20.86
N LYS A 43 3.16 -6.69 20.05
CA LYS A 43 3.19 -5.27 20.45
C LYS A 43 1.95 -4.60 19.87
N ALA A 44 1.27 -3.80 20.68
CA ALA A 44 0.14 -2.95 20.27
C ALA A 44 0.61 -2.03 19.13
N THR A 45 0.39 -2.50 17.90
CA THR A 45 0.81 -1.83 16.68
C THR A 45 -0.42 -1.14 16.14
N ASP A 46 -0.60 0.13 16.44
CA ASP A 46 -1.84 0.83 16.08
C ASP A 46 -1.93 1.07 14.57
N PHE A 47 -0.78 1.14 13.89
CA PHE A 47 -0.70 1.59 12.51
C PHE A 47 0.44 0.92 11.73
N TYR A 48 0.16 0.62 10.46
CA TYR A 48 1.11 0.07 9.52
C TYR A 48 1.44 1.07 8.43
N LEU A 49 2.73 1.29 8.20
CA LEU A 49 3.23 2.01 7.03
C LEU A 49 3.84 1.01 6.04
N VAL A 50 3.19 0.90 4.88
CA VAL A 50 3.59 -0.04 3.84
C VAL A 50 4.25 0.73 2.71
N LEU A 51 5.58 0.63 2.61
CA LEU A 51 6.34 1.26 1.54
C LEU A 51 6.45 0.32 0.35
N PHE A 52 5.86 0.71 -0.78
CA PHE A 52 6.03 0.03 -2.07
C PHE A 52 7.21 0.64 -2.82
N PHE A 53 8.17 -0.21 -3.20
CA PHE A 53 9.35 0.17 -3.99
C PHE A 53 9.89 -1.01 -4.81
N THR A 54 10.79 -0.74 -5.74
CA THR A 54 11.41 -1.74 -6.63
C THR A 54 12.91 -1.50 -6.73
N LYS A 55 13.65 -2.47 -7.27
CA LYS A 55 15.08 -2.29 -7.59
C LYS A 55 15.33 -1.12 -8.55
N SER A 56 14.42 -0.89 -9.49
CA SER A 56 14.52 0.19 -10.48
C SER A 56 14.15 1.57 -9.94
N THR A 57 13.72 1.66 -8.68
CA THR A 57 13.34 2.95 -8.10
C THR A 57 14.58 3.82 -7.91
N CYS A 58 14.46 5.13 -8.19
CA CYS A 58 15.53 6.09 -7.99
C CYS A 58 16.06 6.03 -6.55
N SER A 59 17.37 5.75 -6.39
CA SER A 59 17.99 5.52 -5.07
C SER A 59 17.82 6.72 -4.11
N PRO A 60 18.14 7.97 -4.51
CA PRO A 60 17.87 9.15 -3.67
C PRO A 60 16.42 9.30 -3.20
N CYS A 61 15.44 8.99 -4.07
CA CYS A 61 14.02 9.09 -3.73
C CYS A 61 13.60 8.07 -2.67
N VAL A 62 14.13 6.84 -2.75
CA VAL A 62 13.86 5.79 -1.76
C VAL A 62 14.56 6.10 -0.44
N GLN A 63 15.84 6.50 -0.49
CA GLN A 63 16.65 6.75 0.72
C GLN A 63 16.02 7.80 1.62
N GLN A 64 15.57 8.93 1.08
CA GLN A 64 14.96 10.02 1.86
C GLN A 64 13.75 9.53 2.68
N ILE A 65 12.91 8.69 2.07
CA ILE A 65 11.72 8.14 2.70
C ILE A 65 12.09 7.06 3.69
N VAL A 66 13.04 6.19 3.34
CA VAL A 66 13.52 5.15 4.24
C VAL A 66 14.15 5.73 5.49
N ASP A 67 14.89 6.84 5.37
CA ASP A 67 15.49 7.54 6.51
C ASP A 67 14.46 8.12 7.47
N LEU A 68 13.33 8.60 6.96
CA LEU A 68 12.18 8.99 7.78
C LEU A 68 11.58 7.77 8.48
N LEU A 69 11.26 6.74 7.71
CA LEU A 69 10.56 5.56 8.20
C LEU A 69 11.39 4.78 9.23
N ASN A 70 12.72 4.77 9.09
CA ASN A 70 13.65 4.15 10.02
C ASN A 70 13.67 4.81 11.42
N LYS A 71 13.17 6.05 11.55
CA LYS A 71 13.19 6.84 12.81
C LYS A 71 11.83 6.90 13.50
N LEU A 72 10.84 6.18 13.00
CA LEU A 72 9.49 6.21 13.55
C LEU A 72 9.39 5.52 14.91
N PRO A 73 8.43 5.93 15.77
CA PRO A 73 8.22 5.33 17.07
C PRO A 73 7.75 3.88 16.96
N GLU A 74 8.01 3.08 18.00
CA GLU A 74 7.80 1.63 17.99
C GLU A 74 6.32 1.20 17.84
N ASN A 75 5.36 2.10 18.08
CA ASN A 75 3.94 1.85 17.90
C ASN A 75 3.49 1.88 16.43
N ILE A 76 4.35 2.36 15.52
CA ILE A 76 4.12 2.35 14.07
C ILE A 76 5.02 1.30 13.43
N ARG A 77 4.41 0.35 12.73
CA ARG A 77 5.16 -0.72 12.08
C ARG A 77 5.37 -0.41 10.61
N VAL A 78 6.63 -0.35 10.20
CA VAL A 78 7.01 -0.15 8.81
C VAL A 78 7.31 -1.49 8.15
N VAL A 79 6.79 -1.69 6.94
CA VAL A 79 7.12 -2.84 6.10
C VAL A 79 7.37 -2.39 4.67
N GLY A 80 8.48 -2.85 4.09
CA GLY A 80 8.77 -2.68 2.68
C GLY A 80 8.12 -3.79 1.85
N ILE A 81 7.44 -3.42 0.78
CA ILE A 81 6.84 -4.36 -0.17
C ILE A 81 7.47 -4.18 -1.54
N ILE A 82 8.06 -5.28 -2.02
CA ILE A 82 8.67 -5.38 -3.35
C ILE A 82 7.95 -6.43 -4.20
N LYS A 83 8.19 -6.37 -5.51
CA LYS A 83 7.75 -7.42 -6.44
C LYS A 83 8.40 -8.75 -6.11
N LYS A 84 7.75 -9.85 -6.48
CA LYS A 84 8.29 -11.19 -6.27
C LYS A 84 9.59 -11.39 -7.06
N GLU A 85 9.66 -10.84 -8.28
CA GLU A 85 10.85 -10.89 -9.13
C GLU A 85 12.03 -10.12 -8.52
N ASP A 86 11.76 -9.09 -7.71
CA ASP A 86 12.78 -8.28 -7.06
C ASP A 86 13.35 -8.94 -5.80
N LEU A 87 12.74 -10.02 -5.29
CA LEU A 87 13.23 -10.72 -4.09
C LEU A 87 14.65 -11.28 -4.26
N ILE A 88 15.04 -11.64 -5.48
CA ILE A 88 16.41 -12.12 -5.75
C ILE A 88 17.47 -11.02 -5.53
N PHE A 89 17.05 -9.75 -5.53
CA PHE A 89 17.91 -8.58 -5.32
C PHE A 89 17.71 -7.96 -3.93
N LEU A 90 17.13 -8.70 -2.98
CA LEU A 90 16.78 -8.16 -1.66
C LEU A 90 17.97 -7.52 -0.93
N ASP A 91 19.16 -8.12 -1.01
CA ASP A 91 20.35 -7.59 -0.36
C ASP A 91 20.85 -6.30 -1.02
N GLU A 92 20.84 -6.24 -2.36
CA GLU A 92 21.12 -5.01 -3.09
C GLU A 92 20.13 -3.91 -2.72
N ILE A 93 18.84 -4.27 -2.63
CA ILE A 93 17.76 -3.35 -2.26
C ILE A 93 17.97 -2.80 -0.85
N ARG A 94 18.29 -3.65 0.12
CA ARG A 94 18.63 -3.20 1.48
C ARG A 94 19.84 -2.29 1.49
N ASN A 95 20.89 -2.64 0.76
CA ASN A 95 22.14 -1.89 0.74
C ASN A 95 21.96 -0.50 0.15
N PHE A 96 21.25 -0.34 -0.98
CA PHE A 96 21.04 0.98 -1.54
C PHE A 96 19.99 1.79 -0.76
N SER A 97 18.93 1.15 -0.26
CA SER A 97 17.85 1.88 0.41
C SER A 97 18.17 2.25 1.86
N GLY A 98 19.05 1.49 2.54
CA GLY A 98 19.32 1.66 3.96
C GLY A 98 18.17 1.19 4.88
N ALA A 99 17.24 0.39 4.36
CA ALA A 99 16.05 -0.03 5.10
C ALA A 99 16.39 -0.95 6.28
N LYS A 100 16.02 -0.53 7.49
CA LYS A 100 16.18 -1.33 8.73
C LYS A 100 14.94 -2.17 9.05
N PHE A 101 13.81 -1.84 8.45
CA PHE A 101 12.55 -2.56 8.60
C PHE A 101 12.49 -3.80 7.68
N PRO A 102 11.58 -4.76 7.96
CA PRO A 102 11.44 -5.94 7.12
C PRO A 102 10.95 -5.57 5.71
N ILE A 103 11.58 -6.15 4.68
CA ILE A 103 11.15 -6.08 3.29
C ILE A 103 10.63 -7.46 2.88
N LYS A 104 9.45 -7.51 2.26
CA LYS A 104 8.72 -8.72 1.89
C LYS A 104 7.99 -8.55 0.56
N THR A 105 7.32 -9.61 0.13
CA THR A 105 6.29 -9.57 -0.92
C THR A 105 4.94 -10.01 -0.33
N ILE A 106 3.85 -9.70 -1.04
CA ILE A 106 2.49 -10.12 -0.69
C ILE A 106 1.89 -10.92 -1.84
N LYS A 107 1.00 -11.88 -1.55
CA LYS A 107 0.36 -12.72 -2.57
C LYS A 107 -0.48 -11.91 -3.54
N LYS A 108 -1.16 -10.87 -3.03
CA LYS A 108 -2.05 -9.99 -3.80
C LYS A 108 -1.36 -8.71 -4.30
N TRP A 109 -0.06 -8.77 -4.58
CA TRP A 109 0.73 -7.59 -4.97
C TRP A 109 0.09 -6.80 -6.11
N GLU A 110 -0.33 -7.46 -7.19
CA GLU A 110 -0.96 -6.79 -8.34
C GLU A 110 -2.25 -6.04 -7.98
N ARG A 111 -2.99 -6.49 -6.96
CA ARG A 111 -4.21 -5.81 -6.52
C ARG A 111 -3.91 -4.49 -5.80
N PHE A 112 -2.80 -4.43 -5.07
CA PHE A 112 -2.41 -3.28 -4.24
C PHE A 112 -1.26 -2.47 -4.85
N ARG A 113 -0.82 -2.84 -6.05
CA ARG A 113 0.25 -2.17 -6.75
C ARG A 113 -0.10 -0.69 -6.93
N PRO A 114 0.74 0.24 -6.44
CA PRO A 114 0.53 1.66 -6.69
C PRO A 114 0.84 2.01 -8.14
N ASN A 115 0.21 3.09 -8.63
CA ASN A 115 0.50 3.63 -9.96
C ASN A 115 1.90 4.26 -10.05
N TYR A 116 2.42 4.72 -8.93
CA TYR A 116 3.73 5.38 -8.80
C TYR A 116 4.58 4.68 -7.76
N VAL A 117 5.90 4.71 -7.93
CA VAL A 117 6.86 4.07 -7.03
C VAL A 117 8.05 5.03 -6.83
N PRO A 118 8.49 5.31 -5.58
CA PRO A 118 8.01 4.73 -4.34
C PRO A 118 6.65 5.31 -3.89
N THR A 119 5.90 4.55 -3.10
CA THR A 119 4.62 4.99 -2.52
C THR A 119 4.43 4.40 -1.12
N VAL A 120 3.96 5.20 -0.17
CA VAL A 120 3.63 4.75 1.19
C VAL A 120 2.12 4.64 1.36
N PHE A 121 1.64 3.51 1.87
CA PHE A 121 0.26 3.36 2.34
C PHE A 121 0.22 3.43 3.86
N GLY A 122 -0.70 4.23 4.40
CA GLY A 122 -1.08 4.18 5.81
C GLY A 122 -2.25 3.23 6.00
N VAL A 123 -2.04 2.15 6.74
CA VAL A 123 -3.00 1.06 6.89
C VAL A 123 -3.29 0.82 8.37
N GLY A 124 -4.57 0.83 8.75
CA GLY A 124 -5.01 0.46 10.10
C GLY A 124 -4.99 -1.03 10.35
N GLN A 125 -5.03 -1.45 11.61
CA GLN A 125 -5.12 -2.88 11.99
C GLN A 125 -6.27 -3.66 11.32
N ASP A 126 -7.34 -2.98 10.92
CA ASP A 126 -8.50 -3.57 10.22
C ASP A 126 -8.25 -3.85 8.73
N GLY A 127 -7.05 -3.55 8.23
CA GLY A 127 -6.68 -3.66 6.83
C GLY A 127 -7.15 -2.48 5.99
N LYS A 128 -7.77 -1.46 6.58
CA LYS A 128 -8.26 -0.30 5.83
C LYS A 128 -7.10 0.64 5.50
N ILE A 129 -7.04 1.06 4.23
CA ILE A 129 -6.08 2.06 3.78
C ILE A 129 -6.65 3.44 4.09
N TYR A 130 -6.00 4.20 4.97
CA TYR A 130 -6.39 5.55 5.34
C TYR A 130 -5.82 6.60 4.40
N PHE A 131 -4.59 6.41 3.94
CA PHE A 131 -3.96 7.29 2.98
C PHE A 131 -2.98 6.56 2.07
N ILE A 132 -2.75 7.14 0.90
CA ILE A 132 -1.75 6.73 -0.08
C ILE A 132 -0.92 7.96 -0.44
N LEU A 133 0.38 7.90 -0.21
CA LEU A 133 1.31 9.00 -0.47
C LEU A 133 2.34 8.57 -1.51
N ALA A 134 2.17 9.07 -2.74
CA ALA A 134 3.18 8.91 -3.79
C ALA A 134 4.42 9.74 -3.42
N CYS A 135 5.58 9.10 -3.43
CA CYS A 135 6.82 9.71 -2.99
C CYS A 135 7.51 10.42 -4.17
N VAL A 136 7.12 11.69 -4.40
CA VAL A 136 7.61 12.57 -5.47
C VAL A 136 8.34 13.85 -4.99
N GLY A 137 8.82 13.93 -3.73
CA GLY A 137 9.74 14.95 -3.23
C GLY A 137 9.20 15.96 -2.19
N ILE A 138 8.05 15.70 -1.56
CA ILE A 138 7.43 16.56 -0.51
C ILE A 138 6.97 15.77 0.73
N GLU A 139 7.35 14.51 0.82
CA GLU A 139 6.84 13.50 1.76
C GLU A 139 7.17 13.84 3.20
N HIS A 140 8.31 14.49 3.46
CA HIS A 140 8.69 14.93 4.80
C HIS A 140 7.62 15.82 5.45
N ALA A 141 6.95 16.69 4.67
CA ALA A 141 5.93 17.59 5.18
C ALA A 141 4.59 16.87 5.36
N TYR A 142 4.18 16.06 4.39
CA TYR A 142 2.86 15.40 4.42
C TYR A 142 2.83 14.19 5.34
N LEU A 143 3.89 13.37 5.36
CA LEU A 143 3.92 12.17 6.19
C LEU A 143 3.83 12.52 7.67
N ARG A 144 4.49 13.60 8.13
CA ARG A 144 4.33 14.08 9.51
C ARG A 144 2.89 14.49 9.82
N ALA A 145 2.27 15.25 8.92
CA ALA A 145 0.88 15.69 9.09
C ALA A 145 -0.15 14.54 9.16
N TYR A 146 0.18 13.34 8.67
CA TYR A 146 -0.66 12.14 8.80
C TYR A 146 -0.35 11.28 10.04
N LEU A 147 0.79 11.52 10.70
CA LEU A 147 1.27 10.74 11.83
C LEU A 147 1.14 11.47 13.18
N ASP A 148 1.04 12.80 13.16
CA ASP A 148 0.71 13.67 14.30
C ASP A 148 -0.80 13.67 14.60
#